data_AF-A0A6G0W663-F1
#
_entry.id   AF-A0A6G0W663-F1
#
_cell.length_a   1.000
_cell.length_b   1.000
_cell.length_c   1.000
_cell.angle_alpha   90.00
_cell.angle_beta   90.00
_cell.angle_gamma   90.00
#
_symmetry.space_group_name_H-M   'P 1'
#
loop_
_entity.id
_entity.type
_entity.pdbx_description
1 polymer ?
#
loop_
_entity_poly.entity_id
_entity_poly.type
_entity_poly.pdbx_seq_one_letter_code
_entity_poly.pdbx_strand_id
1 'polypeptide(L)'
;MQLDITIILLSVQAVILIKLQNTTMPALNGTFRINFRISQVYFVGVQKSRDPRPIVGSFTFVKPPCVRNMPHSFGTRARTRHMFARSFRHRGMINMSTYLRTFKVGDYVDIKANGAVHKGMPHKFYHGRTGRVYNVTKRALGVRVNKVVGNRIIHKHINVRLEHVHASKCRQDFLDRVKANEIKKKEARVTGVRLAIKREPTQPKAAYTLKTKGVAPVTLAPQPFVDLM
;
A
#
# COMPACT_ATOMS: atom_id res chain seq x y z
N MET A 1 51.63 -27.17 35.41
CA MET A 1 51.28 -27.02 36.83
C MET A 1 50.15 -26.00 36.89
N GLN A 2 48.97 -26.36 36.36
CA GLN A 2 47.86 -27.00 37.08
C GLN A 2 47.29 -26.04 38.14
N LEU A 3 45.96 -25.89 38.14
CA LEU A 3 45.10 -25.19 39.11
C LEU A 3 44.83 -23.71 38.73
N ASP A 4 43.61 -23.18 38.51
CA ASP A 4 42.24 -23.69 38.63
C ASP A 4 41.28 -22.78 37.84
N ILE A 5 40.41 -23.38 37.02
CA ILE A 5 39.45 -22.72 36.10
C ILE A 5 38.06 -22.50 36.78
N THR A 6 37.99 -22.56 38.11
CA THR A 6 36.72 -22.62 38.87
C THR A 6 36.14 -21.27 39.31
N ILE A 7 36.72 -20.11 38.95
CA ILE A 7 36.32 -18.80 39.50
C ILE A 7 35.55 -17.89 38.51
N ILE A 8 35.51 -18.18 37.21
CA ILE A 8 34.92 -17.26 36.20
C ILE A 8 33.43 -17.55 35.88
N LEU A 9 32.87 -18.66 36.35
CA LEU A 9 31.49 -19.07 36.05
C LEU A 9 30.40 -18.47 36.95
N LEU A 10 30.77 -17.68 37.97
CA LEU A 10 29.83 -17.14 38.97
C LEU A 10 29.51 -15.63 38.83
N SER A 11 30.05 -14.92 37.84
CA SER A 11 29.85 -13.47 37.69
C SER A 11 28.99 -13.03 36.50
N VAL A 12 28.58 -13.95 35.60
CA VAL A 12 27.89 -13.57 34.35
C VAL A 12 26.36 -13.70 34.42
N GLN A 13 25.80 -14.40 35.40
CA GLN A 13 24.33 -14.58 35.52
C GLN A 13 23.59 -13.44 36.25
N ALA A 14 24.28 -12.46 36.85
CA ALA A 14 23.65 -11.48 37.74
C ALA A 14 23.28 -10.12 37.09
N VAL A 15 23.60 -9.88 35.81
CA VAL A 15 23.48 -8.51 35.23
C VAL A 15 22.34 -8.37 34.20
N ILE A 16 21.70 -9.46 33.76
CA ILE A 16 20.73 -9.41 32.64
C ILE A 16 19.28 -9.12 33.08
N LEU A 17 18.99 -8.98 34.37
CA LEU A 17 17.61 -8.84 34.84
C LEU A 17 17.49 -7.72 35.87
N ILE A 18 17.49 -6.46 35.41
CA ILE A 18 16.73 -5.33 35.99
C ILE A 18 16.93 -4.12 35.06
N LYS A 19 15.80 -3.48 34.72
CA LYS A 19 15.65 -2.20 33.99
C LYS A 19 15.61 -2.25 32.46
N LEU A 20 14.50 -2.82 31.98
CA LEU A 20 13.53 -2.02 31.25
C LEU A 20 13.31 -0.66 31.94
N GLN A 21 13.76 0.45 31.34
CA GLN A 21 13.06 1.74 31.36
C GLN A 21 13.80 2.77 30.48
N ASN A 22 13.07 3.20 29.45
CA ASN A 22 13.15 4.53 28.83
C ASN A 22 14.34 4.87 27.90
N THR A 23 13.95 4.95 26.62
CA THR A 23 14.16 6.08 25.71
C THR A 23 15.49 6.23 24.95
N THR A 24 15.30 6.51 23.65
CA THR A 24 16.19 7.16 22.66
C THR A 24 17.40 6.38 22.10
N MET A 25 17.25 5.94 20.85
CA MET A 25 18.37 5.72 19.91
C MET A 25 18.01 6.41 18.59
N PRO A 26 18.83 7.35 18.12
CA PRO A 26 19.30 7.25 16.76
C PRO A 26 20.82 7.38 16.64
N ALA A 27 21.30 6.81 15.53
CA ALA A 27 22.38 7.29 14.67
C ALA A 27 23.81 6.73 14.88
N LEU A 28 24.20 5.98 13.83
CA LEU A 28 25.44 6.06 13.06
C LEU A 28 26.57 5.04 13.34
N ASN A 29 26.72 4.20 12.31
CA ASN A 29 27.96 3.83 11.62
C ASN A 29 29.01 3.01 12.39
N GLY A 30 29.06 1.73 12.05
CA GLY A 30 30.21 0.86 12.27
C GLY A 30 30.27 -0.25 11.22
N THR A 31 31.19 -0.11 10.27
CA THR A 31 31.76 -1.22 9.50
C THR A 31 32.46 -2.19 10.43
N PHE A 32 32.27 -3.51 10.32
CA PHE A 32 33.34 -4.49 10.60
C PHE A 32 33.02 -5.86 9.97
N ARG A 33 33.99 -6.34 9.18
CA ARG A 33 34.10 -7.68 8.59
C ARG A 33 34.21 -8.76 9.66
N ILE A 34 33.65 -9.95 9.40
CA ILE A 34 34.21 -11.23 9.91
C ILE A 34 34.10 -12.31 8.82
N ASN A 35 35.24 -12.97 8.58
CA ASN A 35 35.47 -14.12 7.69
C ASN A 35 34.85 -15.41 8.24
N PHE A 36 34.46 -16.34 7.36
CA PHE A 36 34.32 -17.77 7.70
C PHE A 36 35.21 -18.63 6.78
N ARG A 37 35.94 -19.55 7.42
CA ARG A 37 36.96 -20.46 6.89
C ARG A 37 36.33 -21.81 6.50
N ILE A 38 36.89 -22.42 5.44
CA ILE A 38 37.31 -23.84 5.28
C ILE A 38 36.20 -24.92 5.29
N SER A 39 35.89 -25.52 4.14
CA SER A 39 36.49 -26.70 3.49
C SER A 39 35.81 -28.02 3.88
N GLN A 40 35.15 -28.65 2.91
CA GLN A 40 35.05 -30.10 2.77
C GLN A 40 35.09 -30.40 1.27
N VAL A 41 36.13 -31.13 0.87
CA VAL A 41 36.44 -31.58 -0.49
C VAL A 41 35.75 -32.93 -0.67
N TYR A 42 34.83 -33.04 -1.62
CA TYR A 42 34.41 -34.36 -2.12
C TYR A 42 34.98 -34.59 -3.51
N PHE A 43 35.78 -35.64 -3.55
CA PHE A 43 36.48 -36.25 -4.66
C PHE A 43 35.46 -36.82 -5.66
N VAL A 44 35.51 -36.41 -6.93
CA VAL A 44 34.77 -37.07 -8.01
C VAL A 44 35.76 -37.54 -9.07
N GLY A 45 35.60 -38.81 -9.42
CA GLY A 45 36.53 -39.64 -10.16
C GLY A 45 37.02 -39.09 -11.50
N VAL A 46 38.30 -39.35 -11.73
CA VAL A 46 38.97 -39.28 -13.03
C VAL A 46 38.54 -40.50 -13.84
N GLN A 47 37.75 -40.28 -14.90
CA GLN A 47 37.59 -41.25 -15.99
C GLN A 47 38.40 -40.79 -17.20
N LYS A 48 39.32 -41.64 -17.60
CA LYS A 48 40.33 -41.47 -18.64
C LYS A 48 39.69 -41.66 -20.02
N SER A 49 39.44 -40.58 -20.76
CA SER A 49 39.19 -40.67 -22.21
C SER A 49 40.50 -40.48 -22.98
N ARG A 50 40.86 -41.52 -23.73
CA ARG A 50 41.91 -41.50 -24.75
C ARG A 50 41.27 -40.90 -26.00
N ASP A 51 41.80 -39.81 -26.53
CA ASP A 51 41.61 -39.39 -27.93
C ASP A 51 42.63 -38.29 -28.28
N PRO A 52 43.57 -38.52 -29.22
CA PRO A 52 44.38 -37.48 -29.80
C PRO A 52 43.80 -37.11 -31.17
N ARG A 53 42.99 -36.03 -31.25
CA ARG A 53 42.67 -35.39 -32.53
C ARG A 53 42.85 -33.88 -32.42
N PRO A 54 43.55 -33.23 -33.37
CA PRO A 54 43.78 -31.79 -33.33
C PRO A 54 42.47 -31.07 -33.65
N ILE A 55 41.99 -30.27 -32.70
CA ILE A 55 40.80 -29.43 -32.87
C ILE A 55 41.23 -28.19 -33.68
N VAL A 56 41.21 -28.29 -35.01
CA VAL A 56 41.18 -27.10 -35.88
C VAL A 56 39.72 -26.69 -36.00
N GLY A 57 39.17 -26.18 -34.90
CA GLY A 57 37.82 -25.65 -34.82
C GLY A 57 37.90 -24.14 -34.73
N SER A 58 37.62 -23.44 -35.84
CA SER A 58 37.32 -22.01 -35.82
C SER A 58 36.22 -21.77 -34.80
N PHE A 59 36.58 -21.22 -33.64
CA PHE A 59 35.63 -20.71 -32.66
C PHE A 59 34.95 -19.50 -33.29
N THR A 60 33.95 -19.74 -34.15
CA THR A 60 32.99 -18.71 -34.48
C THR A 60 32.27 -18.41 -33.18
N PHE A 61 32.59 -17.27 -32.59
CA PHE A 61 31.82 -16.69 -31.50
C PHE A 61 30.41 -16.44 -32.06
N VAL A 62 29.53 -17.44 -31.93
CA VAL A 62 28.11 -17.24 -32.17
C VAL A 62 27.65 -16.35 -31.03
N LYS A 63 27.62 -15.05 -31.31
CA LYS A 63 27.05 -14.03 -30.42
C LYS A 63 25.68 -14.57 -29.97
N PRO A 64 25.43 -14.78 -28.66
CA PRO A 64 24.12 -15.22 -28.21
C PRO A 64 23.08 -14.26 -28.80
N PRO A 65 21.92 -14.74 -29.28
CA PRO A 65 20.92 -13.87 -29.87
C PRO A 65 20.68 -12.75 -28.88
N CYS A 66 21.06 -11.54 -29.26
CA CYS A 66 20.79 -10.37 -28.46
C CYS A 66 19.29 -10.41 -28.15
N VAL A 67 18.93 -10.68 -26.89
CA VAL A 67 17.57 -10.49 -26.42
C VAL A 67 17.39 -8.98 -26.44
N ARG A 68 17.07 -8.46 -27.63
CA ARG A 68 16.71 -7.07 -27.85
C ARG A 68 15.49 -6.87 -26.98
N ASN A 69 15.71 -6.29 -25.81
CA ASN A 69 14.64 -5.89 -24.93
C ASN A 69 13.84 -4.85 -25.74
N MET A 70 12.74 -5.31 -26.33
CA MET A 70 12.02 -4.53 -27.33
C MET A 70 11.49 -3.27 -26.62
N PRO A 71 11.86 -2.05 -27.08
CA PRO A 71 11.55 -0.85 -26.33
C PRO A 71 10.04 -0.71 -26.18
N HIS A 72 9.58 -0.56 -24.94
CA HIS A 72 8.17 -0.28 -24.69
C HIS A 72 7.81 1.10 -25.23
N SER A 73 6.61 1.22 -25.80
CA SER A 73 6.08 2.53 -26.16
C SER A 73 5.61 3.29 -24.91
N PHE A 74 6.13 4.49 -24.71
CA PHE A 74 5.84 5.35 -23.54
C PHE A 74 4.82 6.45 -23.83
N GLY A 75 3.81 6.15 -24.66
CA GLY A 75 2.73 7.10 -24.96
C GLY A 75 1.94 7.53 -23.72
N THR A 76 1.23 8.66 -23.83
CA THR A 76 0.41 9.24 -22.74
C THR A 76 -0.67 8.29 -22.21
N ARG A 77 -1.15 7.37 -23.05
CA ARG A 77 -2.14 6.32 -22.74
C ARG A 77 -1.53 4.90 -22.74
N ALA A 78 -0.21 4.78 -22.70
CA ALA A 78 0.43 3.46 -22.61
C ALA A 78 0.03 2.78 -21.29
N ARG A 79 -0.28 1.48 -21.36
CA ARG A 79 -0.65 0.62 -20.21
C ARG A 79 -1.97 1.01 -19.53
N THR A 80 -2.91 1.62 -20.24
CA THR A 80 -4.22 2.02 -19.67
C THR A 80 -5.41 1.18 -20.16
N ARG A 81 -5.16 -0.02 -20.73
CA ARG A 81 -6.20 -0.88 -21.34
C ARG A 81 -7.40 -1.10 -20.42
N HIS A 82 -7.16 -1.55 -19.19
CA HIS A 82 -8.21 -1.78 -18.20
C HIS A 82 -8.54 -0.52 -17.38
N MET A 83 -7.55 0.34 -17.13
CA MET A 83 -7.71 1.55 -16.30
C MET A 83 -8.72 2.54 -16.88
N PHE A 84 -8.76 2.69 -18.21
CA PHE A 84 -9.70 3.58 -18.90
C PHE A 84 -10.88 2.83 -19.52
N ALA A 85 -10.97 1.52 -19.34
CA ALA A 85 -12.10 0.74 -19.81
C ALA A 85 -13.38 1.15 -19.07
N ARG A 86 -14.50 1.10 -19.78
CA ARG A 86 -15.83 1.19 -19.16
C ARG A 86 -16.11 -0.12 -18.42
N SER A 87 -16.82 -0.02 -17.29
CA SER A 87 -17.31 -1.19 -16.57
C SER A 87 -18.28 -2.00 -17.44
N PHE A 88 -18.41 -3.29 -17.11
CA PHE A 88 -19.32 -4.20 -17.80
C PHE A 88 -20.75 -3.68 -17.77
N ARG A 89 -21.47 -3.77 -18.90
CA ARG A 89 -22.85 -3.26 -19.07
C ARG A 89 -23.06 -1.76 -18.77
N HIS A 90 -21.99 -0.97 -18.68
CA HIS A 90 -22.06 0.48 -18.52
C HIS A 90 -21.45 1.23 -19.71
N ARG A 91 -21.60 0.70 -20.92
CA ARG A 91 -21.17 1.35 -22.17
C ARG A 91 -22.29 2.28 -22.66
N GLY A 92 -21.97 3.25 -23.51
CA GLY A 92 -22.94 4.20 -24.08
C GLY A 92 -22.95 5.57 -23.41
N MET A 93 -24.11 6.22 -23.41
CA MET A 93 -24.29 7.60 -22.94
C MET A 93 -24.04 7.73 -21.43
N ILE A 94 -23.39 8.82 -21.03
CA ILE A 94 -23.09 9.13 -19.63
C ILE A 94 -24.33 9.71 -18.96
N ASN A 95 -24.62 9.29 -17.73
CA ASN A 95 -25.74 9.79 -16.95
C ASN A 95 -25.68 11.32 -16.78
N MET A 96 -26.83 11.97 -16.95
CA MET A 96 -26.98 13.43 -16.88
C MET A 96 -26.61 14.02 -15.51
N SER A 97 -26.71 13.23 -14.44
CA SER A 97 -26.28 13.63 -13.09
C SER A 97 -24.81 14.05 -13.01
N THR A 98 -23.97 13.56 -13.91
CA THR A 98 -22.54 13.94 -13.98
C THR A 98 -22.38 15.40 -14.41
N TYR A 99 -23.22 15.88 -15.32
CA TYR A 99 -23.15 17.25 -15.86
C TYR A 99 -23.86 18.27 -14.98
N LEU A 100 -24.96 17.85 -14.33
CA LEU A 100 -25.77 18.72 -13.47
C LEU A 100 -25.13 18.96 -12.09
N ARG A 101 -24.04 18.25 -11.77
CA ARG A 101 -23.36 18.39 -10.49
C ARG A 101 -22.60 19.71 -10.42
N THR A 102 -22.93 20.51 -9.42
CA THR A 102 -22.27 21.78 -9.15
C THR A 102 -20.97 21.57 -8.38
N PHE A 103 -19.92 22.29 -8.79
CA PHE A 103 -18.62 22.28 -8.13
C PHE A 103 -18.20 23.71 -7.84
N LYS A 104 -17.59 23.92 -6.68
CA LYS A 104 -17.09 25.21 -6.23
C LYS A 104 -15.58 25.14 -6.01
N VAL A 105 -14.94 26.30 -5.98
CA VAL A 105 -13.52 26.40 -5.61
C VAL A 105 -13.35 25.96 -4.16
N GLY A 106 -12.35 25.11 -3.90
CA GLY A 106 -12.06 24.55 -2.58
C GLY A 106 -12.69 23.17 -2.31
N ASP A 107 -13.60 22.71 -3.17
CA ASP A 107 -14.20 21.37 -3.06
C ASP A 107 -13.16 20.26 -3.25
N TYR A 108 -13.37 19.15 -2.53
CA TYR A 108 -12.58 17.94 -2.69
C TYR A 108 -13.19 17.05 -3.77
N VAL A 109 -12.36 16.67 -4.73
CA VAL A 109 -12.78 15.92 -5.91
C VAL A 109 -11.85 14.75 -6.17
N ASP A 110 -12.44 13.63 -6.57
CA ASP A 110 -11.78 12.41 -6.97
C ASP A 110 -11.72 12.34 -8.49
N ILE A 111 -10.54 12.03 -9.03
CA ILE A 111 -10.31 11.97 -10.47
C ILE A 111 -10.41 10.52 -10.93
N LYS A 112 -11.41 10.22 -11.74
CA LYS A 112 -11.61 8.91 -12.36
C LYS A 112 -11.85 9.08 -13.85
N ALA A 113 -10.87 8.71 -14.64
CA ALA A 113 -10.95 8.84 -16.09
C ALA A 113 -12.09 7.97 -16.65
N ASN A 114 -12.85 8.54 -17.59
CA ASN A 114 -13.96 7.89 -18.27
C ASN A 114 -13.59 7.70 -19.74
N GLY A 115 -13.40 6.45 -20.17
CA GLY A 115 -12.94 6.15 -21.54
C GLY A 115 -13.89 6.58 -22.66
N ALA A 116 -15.18 6.85 -22.36
CA ALA A 116 -16.15 7.30 -23.36
C ALA A 116 -15.90 8.74 -23.84
N VAL A 117 -15.26 9.58 -23.03
CA VAL A 117 -14.96 10.98 -23.37
C VAL A 117 -13.46 11.16 -23.43
N HIS A 118 -12.94 11.55 -24.59
CA HIS A 118 -11.49 11.69 -24.81
C HIS A 118 -10.96 13.09 -24.47
N LYS A 119 -11.82 14.12 -24.54
CA LYS A 119 -11.41 15.51 -24.33
C LYS A 119 -11.20 15.79 -22.84
N GLY A 120 -10.11 16.48 -22.50
CA GLY A 120 -9.76 16.81 -21.11
C GLY A 120 -9.58 15.59 -20.20
N MET A 121 -9.23 14.44 -20.80
CA MET A 121 -8.91 13.21 -20.10
C MET A 121 -7.62 13.40 -19.28
N PRO A 122 -7.62 13.00 -17.99
CA PRO A 122 -6.43 13.10 -17.16
C PRO A 122 -5.39 12.03 -17.56
N HIS A 123 -4.11 12.32 -17.36
CA HIS A 123 -3.04 11.33 -17.50
C HIS A 123 -3.20 10.21 -16.46
N LYS A 124 -2.79 8.98 -16.80
CA LYS A 124 -2.93 7.77 -15.96
C LYS A 124 -2.43 7.92 -14.52
N PHE A 125 -1.41 8.76 -14.31
CA PHE A 125 -0.87 9.03 -12.97
C PHE A 125 -1.91 9.62 -12.01
N TYR A 126 -2.82 10.45 -12.52
CA TYR A 126 -3.83 11.14 -11.73
C TYR A 126 -5.12 10.32 -11.56
N HIS A 127 -5.22 9.15 -12.19
CA HIS A 127 -6.36 8.27 -12.00
C HIS A 127 -6.40 7.77 -10.54
N GLY A 128 -7.55 7.89 -9.89
CA GLY A 128 -7.75 7.53 -8.49
C GLY A 128 -7.12 8.51 -7.50
N ARG A 129 -6.65 9.68 -7.94
CA ARG A 129 -6.14 10.71 -7.05
C ARG A 129 -7.23 11.69 -6.66
N THR A 130 -7.21 12.11 -5.41
CA THR A 130 -8.06 13.18 -4.89
C THR A 130 -7.29 14.51 -4.95
N GLY A 131 -7.99 15.59 -5.26
CA GLY A 131 -7.44 16.93 -5.26
C GLY A 131 -8.44 17.97 -4.78
N ARG A 132 -8.02 19.23 -4.76
CA ARG A 132 -8.89 20.37 -4.46
C ARG A 132 -9.09 21.22 -5.70
N VAL A 133 -10.32 21.65 -5.93
CA VAL A 133 -10.65 22.53 -7.06
C VAL A 133 -10.05 23.91 -6.81
N TYR A 134 -9.26 24.42 -7.77
CA TYR A 134 -8.70 25.78 -7.73
C TYR A 134 -9.39 26.73 -8.71
N ASN A 135 -9.89 26.20 -9.85
CA ASN A 135 -10.57 26.99 -10.87
C ASN A 135 -11.77 26.22 -11.43
N VAL A 136 -12.81 26.93 -11.84
CA VAL A 136 -14.02 26.39 -12.46
C VAL A 136 -14.21 27.05 -13.82
N THR A 137 -14.33 26.25 -14.87
CA THR A 137 -14.58 26.72 -16.24
C THR A 137 -15.89 26.15 -16.77
N LYS A 138 -16.36 26.61 -17.94
CA LYS A 138 -17.64 26.21 -18.53
C LYS A 138 -17.88 24.69 -18.61
N ARG A 139 -16.84 23.89 -18.86
CA ARG A 139 -16.95 22.42 -19.07
C ARG A 139 -15.94 21.60 -18.24
N ALA A 140 -15.05 22.26 -17.51
CA ALA A 140 -13.92 21.62 -16.86
C ALA A 140 -13.59 22.28 -15.53
N LEU A 141 -12.88 21.52 -14.71
CA LEU A 141 -12.39 21.93 -13.40
C LEU A 141 -10.86 21.94 -13.44
N GLY A 142 -10.30 23.00 -12.86
CA GLY A 142 -8.90 23.04 -12.48
C GLY A 142 -8.75 22.37 -11.12
N VAL A 143 -7.99 21.28 -11.04
CA VAL A 143 -7.75 20.53 -9.81
C VAL A 143 -6.28 20.59 -9.43
N ARG A 144 -6.00 20.90 -8.16
CA ARG A 144 -4.67 20.79 -7.54
C ARG A 144 -4.51 19.39 -6.96
N VAL A 145 -3.55 18.62 -7.49
CA VAL A 145 -3.26 17.24 -7.08
C VAL A 145 -1.82 17.12 -6.61
N ASN A 146 -1.58 16.32 -5.58
CA ASN A 146 -0.25 16.04 -5.08
C ASN A 146 0.40 14.94 -5.92
N LYS A 147 1.58 15.22 -6.47
CA LYS A 147 2.39 14.26 -7.22
C LYS A 147 3.76 14.15 -6.56
N VAL A 148 4.16 12.94 -6.20
CA VAL A 148 5.53 12.65 -5.77
C VAL A 148 6.43 12.67 -7.01
N VAL A 149 7.51 13.45 -6.94
CA VAL A 149 8.55 13.54 -7.98
C VAL A 149 9.90 13.37 -7.29
N GLY A 150 10.51 12.21 -7.45
CA GLY A 150 11.73 11.85 -6.71
C GLY A 150 11.47 11.87 -5.20
N ASN A 151 12.18 12.73 -4.49
CA ASN A 151 12.15 12.86 -3.03
C ASN A 151 11.07 13.80 -2.48
N ARG A 152 10.37 14.57 -3.31
CA ARG A 152 9.45 15.63 -2.85
C ARG A 152 8.04 15.52 -3.42
N ILE A 153 7.09 16.08 -2.69
CA ILE A 153 5.69 16.20 -3.13
C ILE A 153 5.50 17.56 -3.79
N ILE A 154 5.08 17.54 -5.06
CA ILE A 154 4.79 18.74 -5.83
C ILE A 154 3.29 18.81 -6.09
N HIS A 155 2.71 19.97 -5.85
CA HIS A 155 1.36 20.27 -6.28
C HIS A 155 1.34 20.52 -7.79
N LYS A 156 0.55 19.73 -8.51
CA LYS A 156 0.33 19.90 -9.94
C LYS A 156 -1.09 20.40 -10.16
N HIS A 157 -1.22 21.46 -10.96
CA HIS A 157 -2.50 21.94 -11.47
C HIS A 157 -2.82 21.19 -12.76
N ILE A 158 -4.00 20.58 -12.81
CA ILE A 158 -4.50 19.87 -13.98
C ILE A 158 -5.88 20.40 -14.34
N ASN A 159 -6.17 20.46 -15.63
CA ASN A 159 -7.49 20.83 -16.14
C ASN A 159 -8.19 19.55 -16.61
N VAL A 160 -9.27 19.19 -15.93
CA VAL A 160 -9.98 17.93 -16.13
C VAL A 160 -11.45 18.23 -16.37
N ARG A 161 -12.08 17.57 -17.33
CA ARG A 161 -13.52 17.76 -17.55
C ARG A 161 -14.39 17.08 -16.49
N LEU A 162 -15.65 17.55 -16.39
CA LEU A 162 -16.65 17.07 -15.45
C LEU A 162 -16.89 15.55 -15.51
N GLU A 163 -16.80 14.94 -16.69
CA GLU A 163 -17.06 13.50 -16.90
C GLU A 163 -16.00 12.59 -16.25
N HIS A 164 -14.87 13.16 -15.88
CA HIS A 164 -13.76 12.46 -15.24
C HIS A 164 -13.61 12.81 -13.75
N VAL A 165 -14.55 13.58 -13.20
CA VAL A 165 -14.50 14.08 -11.83
C VAL A 165 -15.71 13.61 -11.04
N HIS A 166 -15.47 13.16 -9.82
CA HIS A 166 -16.50 12.84 -8.84
C HIS A 166 -16.28 13.68 -7.59
N ALA A 167 -17.33 14.17 -6.94
CA ALA A 167 -17.15 14.84 -5.65
C ALA A 167 -16.88 13.80 -4.56
N SER A 168 -15.93 14.10 -3.68
CA SER A 168 -15.46 13.13 -2.69
C SER A 168 -16.40 13.02 -1.49
N LYS A 169 -16.79 11.79 -1.13
CA LYS A 169 -17.67 11.51 0.02
C LYS A 169 -16.98 11.71 1.36
N CYS A 170 -15.65 11.66 1.40
CA CYS A 170 -14.89 11.83 2.65
C CYS A 170 -15.12 13.20 3.30
N ARG A 171 -15.33 14.24 2.48
CA ARG A 171 -15.62 15.59 2.97
C ARG A 171 -17.05 15.69 3.52
N GLN A 172 -18.00 14.96 2.93
CA GLN A 172 -19.40 14.94 3.40
C GLN A 172 -19.48 14.34 4.80
N ASP A 173 -18.89 13.16 5.04
CA ASP A 173 -18.84 12.54 6.38
C ASP A 173 -18.24 13.48 7.44
N PHE A 174 -17.16 14.19 7.07
CA PHE A 174 -16.55 15.17 7.96
C PHE A 174 -17.51 16.31 8.31
N LEU A 175 -18.19 16.88 7.31
CA LEU A 175 -19.12 18.00 7.51
C LEU A 175 -20.34 17.58 8.32
N ASP A 176 -20.90 16.40 8.06
CA ASP A 176 -22.04 15.86 8.79
C ASP A 176 -21.69 15.63 10.26
N ARG A 177 -20.47 15.13 10.53
CA ARG A 177 -19.95 15.04 11.90
C ARG A 177 -19.75 16.39 12.56
N VAL A 178 -19.24 17.41 11.84
CA VAL A 178 -19.07 18.75 12.42
C VAL A 178 -20.42 19.30 12.88
N LYS A 179 -21.46 19.17 12.04
CA LYS A 179 -22.83 19.56 12.39
C LYS A 179 -23.35 18.79 13.61
N ALA A 180 -23.22 17.46 13.63
CA ALA A 180 -23.64 16.64 14.76
C ALA A 180 -22.92 17.02 16.05
N ASN A 181 -21.63 17.34 15.98
CA ASN A 181 -20.85 17.78 17.12
C ASN A 181 -21.26 19.17 17.62
N GLU A 182 -21.63 20.09 16.73
CA GLU A 182 -22.13 21.41 17.10
C GLU A 182 -23.46 21.33 17.83
N ILE A 183 -24.36 20.44 17.41
CA ILE A 183 -25.64 20.17 18.10
C ILE A 183 -25.37 19.68 19.52
N LYS A 184 -24.54 18.65 19.68
CA LYS A 184 -24.14 18.12 21.00
C LYS A 184 -23.50 19.18 21.90
N LYS A 185 -22.66 20.07 21.34
CA LYS A 185 -22.06 21.16 22.11
C LYS A 185 -23.10 22.15 22.63
N LYS A 186 -24.12 22.46 21.83
CA LYS A 186 -25.21 23.35 22.24
C LYS A 186 -26.03 22.71 23.36
N GLU A 187 -26.40 21.44 23.21
CA GLU A 187 -27.10 20.67 24.24
C GLU A 187 -26.30 20.60 25.54
N ALA A 188 -25.00 20.28 25.47
CA ALA A 188 -24.10 20.26 26.62
C ALA A 188 -24.02 21.61 27.35
N ARG A 189 -24.07 22.73 26.62
CA ARG A 189 -24.06 24.08 27.20
C ARG A 189 -25.37 24.40 27.92
N VAL A 190 -26.51 23.92 27.42
CA VAL A 190 -27.82 24.11 28.04
C VAL A 190 -27.96 23.25 29.29
N THR A 191 -27.58 21.97 29.21
CA THR A 191 -27.69 21.02 30.34
C THR A 191 -26.59 21.21 31.40
N GLY A 192 -25.46 21.83 31.04
CA GLY A 192 -24.30 21.98 31.92
C GLY A 192 -23.42 20.74 32.06
N VAL A 193 -23.80 19.62 31.41
CA VAL A 193 -23.05 18.36 31.42
C VAL A 193 -22.02 18.34 30.29
N ARG A 194 -20.77 18.01 30.60
CA ARG A 194 -19.68 17.92 29.62
C ARG A 194 -19.77 16.63 28.81
N LEU A 195 -20.03 16.74 27.50
CA LEU A 195 -20.07 15.60 26.57
C LEU A 195 -18.70 15.28 25.94
N ALA A 196 -18.40 14.00 25.77
CA ALA A 196 -17.23 13.52 25.02
C ALA A 196 -17.51 13.54 23.50
N ILE A 197 -16.78 14.40 22.77
CA ILE A 197 -17.03 14.68 21.33
C ILE A 197 -15.97 14.05 20.42
N LYS A 198 -14.84 13.63 20.98
CA LYS A 198 -13.74 13.03 20.22
C LYS A 198 -14.13 11.59 19.82
N ARG A 199 -13.61 11.14 18.68
CA ARG A 199 -13.75 9.74 18.25
C ARG A 199 -12.79 8.89 19.09
N GLU A 200 -13.26 7.73 19.51
CA GLU A 200 -12.43 6.72 20.19
C GLU A 200 -12.29 5.49 19.28
N PRO A 201 -11.14 4.79 19.32
CA PRO A 201 -11.01 3.50 18.66
C PRO A 201 -11.93 2.47 19.32
N THR A 202 -12.19 1.38 18.61
CA THR A 202 -12.96 0.25 19.15
C THR A 202 -12.31 -0.25 20.44
N GLN A 203 -13.05 -0.17 21.53
CA GLN A 203 -12.62 -0.65 22.84
C GLN A 203 -12.80 -2.18 22.93
N PRO A 204 -12.09 -2.87 23.83
CA PRO A 204 -12.39 -4.27 24.11
C PRO A 204 -13.87 -4.45 24.46
N LYS A 205 -14.44 -5.59 24.06
CA LYS A 205 -15.83 -5.91 24.39
C LYS A 205 -15.97 -5.90 25.90
N ALA A 206 -16.97 -5.19 26.40
CA ALA A 206 -17.33 -5.26 27.82
C ALA A 206 -17.76 -6.68 28.17
N ALA A 207 -17.57 -7.06 29.44
CA ALA A 207 -18.10 -8.32 29.96
C ALA A 207 -19.62 -8.35 29.75
N TYR A 208 -20.14 -9.45 29.22
CA TYR A 208 -21.57 -9.63 29.00
C TYR A 208 -21.96 -11.08 29.26
N THR A 209 -23.17 -11.28 29.78
CA THR A 209 -23.70 -12.61 30.07
C THR A 209 -24.49 -13.12 28.87
N LEU A 210 -24.05 -14.26 28.33
CA LEU A 210 -24.76 -14.97 27.27
C LEU A 210 -25.90 -15.82 27.86
N LYS A 211 -27.15 -15.48 27.56
CA LYS A 211 -28.31 -16.32 27.91
C LYS A 211 -28.56 -17.32 26.79
N THR A 212 -28.40 -18.61 27.08
CA THR A 212 -28.85 -19.70 26.22
C THR A 212 -30.38 -19.77 26.28
N LYS A 213 -31.05 -19.30 25.23
CA LYS A 213 -32.53 -19.34 25.11
C LYS A 213 -33.02 -20.77 24.84
N GLY A 214 -32.75 -21.69 25.77
CA GLY A 214 -33.12 -23.11 25.66
C GLY A 214 -32.30 -23.93 24.65
N VAL A 215 -31.29 -23.33 24.00
CA VAL A 215 -30.38 -24.03 23.08
C VAL A 215 -29.10 -24.39 23.84
N ALA A 216 -28.82 -25.70 23.91
CA ALA A 216 -27.57 -26.20 24.46
C ALA A 216 -26.38 -25.89 23.52
N PRO A 217 -25.18 -25.65 24.05
CA PRO A 217 -23.98 -25.50 23.22
C PRO A 217 -23.74 -26.78 22.39
N VAL A 218 -23.48 -26.60 21.10
CA VAL A 218 -23.19 -27.72 20.19
C VAL A 218 -21.71 -28.06 20.28
N THR A 219 -21.41 -29.30 20.66
CA THR A 219 -20.05 -29.85 20.61
C THR A 219 -19.66 -30.13 19.16
N LEU A 220 -18.59 -29.51 18.68
CA LEU A 220 -18.05 -29.74 17.33
C LEU A 220 -16.86 -30.71 17.40
N ALA A 221 -16.82 -31.69 16.49
CA ALA A 221 -15.70 -32.62 16.33
C ALA A 221 -14.92 -32.32 15.03
N PRO A 222 -13.59 -32.51 15.01
CA PRO A 222 -12.81 -32.36 13.78
C PRO A 222 -13.33 -33.34 12.72
N GLN A 223 -13.49 -32.84 11.49
CA GLN A 223 -13.86 -33.69 10.36
C GLN A 223 -12.65 -34.52 9.91
N PRO A 224 -12.86 -35.79 9.54
CA PRO A 224 -11.79 -36.60 8.95
C PRO A 224 -11.36 -36.03 7.60
N PHE A 225 -10.11 -36.27 7.24
CA PHE A 225 -9.59 -35.96 5.91
C PHE A 225 -10.32 -36.83 4.86
N VAL A 226 -10.75 -36.21 3.76
CA VAL A 226 -11.37 -36.88 2.62
C VAL A 226 -10.72 -36.34 1.35
N ASP A 227 -10.26 -37.23 0.47
CA ASP A 227 -9.58 -36.89 -0.80
C ASP A 227 -10.50 -36.25 -1.86
N LEU A 228 -11.81 -36.21 -1.60
CA LEU A 228 -12.81 -35.63 -2.49
C LEU A 228 -13.03 -34.16 -2.15
N MET A 229 -11.99 -33.38 -2.46
CA MET A 229 -12.05 -31.95 -2.73
C MET A 229 -10.95 -31.56 -3.70
#